data_AF-A0AAD9RE82-F1
#
_entry.id   AF-A0AAD9RE82-F1
#
_cell.length_a   1.000
_cell.length_b   1.000
_cell.length_c   1.000
_cell.angle_alpha   90.00
_cell.angle_beta   90.00
_cell.angle_gamma   90.00
#
_symmetry.space_group_name_H-M   'P 1'
#
loop_
_entity.id
_entity.type
_entity.pdbx_description
1 polymer ?
#
loop_
_entity_poly.entity_id
_entity_poly.type
_entity_poly.pdbx_seq_one_letter_code
_entity_poly.pdbx_strand_id
1 'polypeptide(L)'
;MSDPSDSSDSSDSQRGAMELRKFYRGCKKTVKNAVECANCQSLYHPSCSLFSKVFVDNEPKSFCRSCAITLSPLEMASRPPTPALEPNRSGHRTSSLSPENISLSTILTAVKDSSKATKTQITELSTKLDEIPVLSRKVDDCFQKIEALCSAHSILVDKFASIEEENRILKTRCGTLETAIDTCEKKNSKLNAVCMSAIDCSNHSKVVVFRNTMDPTNPPETELSSLSDRPKSNITRNYSPG
;
A
#
# COMPACT_ATOMS: atom_id res chain seq x y z
N MET A 1 36.48 48.24 -0.03
CA MET A 1 36.69 48.12 -1.48
C MET A 1 37.55 46.88 -1.70
N SER A 2 36.90 45.79 -2.06
CA SER A 2 37.55 44.56 -2.52
C SER A 2 36.54 43.87 -3.43
N ASP A 3 36.91 43.71 -4.70
CA ASP A 3 36.14 43.05 -5.74
C ASP A 3 35.93 41.57 -5.44
N PRO A 4 34.78 40.98 -5.79
CA PRO A 4 34.68 39.55 -6.05
C PRO A 4 34.80 39.29 -7.55
N SER A 5 35.76 38.43 -7.85
CA SER A 5 36.12 37.93 -9.17
C SER A 5 35.02 37.08 -9.81
N ASP A 6 34.95 37.20 -11.14
CA ASP A 6 34.29 36.28 -12.06
C ASP A 6 34.73 34.83 -11.84
N SER A 7 33.76 33.91 -11.88
CA SER A 7 33.98 32.56 -12.38
C SER A 7 32.77 32.10 -13.17
N SER A 8 32.99 32.04 -14.47
CA SER A 8 32.10 31.60 -15.55
C SER A 8 31.71 30.12 -15.47
N ASP A 9 30.61 29.83 -16.18
CA ASP A 9 30.35 28.60 -16.95
C ASP A 9 30.27 27.24 -16.24
N SER A 10 29.05 26.70 -16.20
CA SER A 10 28.76 25.39 -16.81
C SER A 10 27.25 25.15 -16.94
N SER A 11 26.61 25.92 -17.81
CA SER A 11 25.26 25.64 -18.30
C SER A 11 25.31 24.61 -19.44
N ASP A 12 25.89 23.43 -19.21
CA ASP A 12 25.93 22.34 -20.22
C ASP A 12 26.08 20.96 -19.57
N SER A 13 25.00 20.44 -19.00
CA SER A 13 24.82 18.99 -18.74
C SER A 13 23.38 18.61 -18.39
N GLN A 14 22.41 19.02 -19.22
CA GLN A 14 21.02 18.51 -19.16
C GLN A 14 20.59 17.73 -20.42
N ARG A 15 21.55 17.16 -21.15
CA ARG A 15 21.27 16.18 -22.23
C ARG A 15 22.16 14.95 -22.06
N GLY A 16 21.74 14.00 -21.25
CA GLY A 16 22.51 12.76 -21.10
C GLY A 16 22.03 11.76 -20.05
N ALA A 17 20.72 11.55 -19.90
CA ALA A 17 20.15 10.33 -19.30
C ALA A 17 18.62 10.36 -19.37
N MET A 18 18.05 10.25 -20.57
CA MET A 18 16.75 9.59 -20.68
C MET A 18 16.99 8.08 -20.47
N GLU A 19 17.33 7.70 -19.24
CA GLU A 19 17.07 6.34 -18.79
C GLU A 19 15.58 6.14 -19.02
N LEU A 20 15.23 5.21 -19.92
CA LEU A 20 13.89 4.69 -20.10
C LEU A 20 13.40 4.19 -18.73
N ARG A 21 12.79 5.10 -17.95
CA ARG A 21 12.12 4.76 -16.70
C ARG A 21 10.95 3.88 -17.10
N LYS A 22 11.18 2.56 -17.11
CA LYS A 22 10.14 1.56 -17.30
C LYS A 22 9.20 1.70 -16.11
N PHE A 23 8.08 2.39 -16.31
CA PHE A 23 7.03 2.48 -15.31
C PHE A 23 6.30 1.14 -15.24
N TYR A 24 5.99 0.67 -14.02
CA TYR A 24 5.17 -0.52 -13.85
C TYR A 24 3.79 -0.32 -14.49
N ARG A 25 3.33 -1.33 -15.25
CA ARG A 25 1.91 -1.45 -15.59
C ARG A 25 1.14 -1.73 -14.31
N GLY A 26 0.28 -0.80 -13.89
CA GLY A 26 -0.61 -0.95 -12.74
C GLY A 26 -0.42 0.09 -11.63
N CYS A 27 0.81 0.39 -11.22
CA CYS A 27 1.03 1.26 -10.05
C CYS A 27 1.90 2.50 -10.27
N LYS A 28 2.51 2.70 -11.45
CA LYS A 28 3.38 3.86 -11.80
C LYS A 28 4.50 4.20 -10.78
N LYS A 29 4.78 3.34 -9.79
CA LYS A 29 5.87 3.50 -8.82
C LYS A 29 7.23 3.15 -9.46
N THR A 30 8.32 3.60 -8.85
CA THR A 30 9.69 3.37 -9.35
C THR A 30 10.16 1.95 -9.05
N VAL A 31 11.07 1.46 -9.90
CA VAL A 31 11.48 0.05 -10.02
C VAL A 31 12.36 -0.40 -8.86
N LYS A 32 11.77 -0.71 -7.70
CA LYS A 32 12.42 -1.54 -6.69
C LYS A 32 11.66 -2.86 -6.62
N ASN A 33 12.32 -3.96 -7.02
CA ASN A 33 11.78 -5.32 -7.03
C ASN A 33 10.67 -5.55 -8.08
N ALA A 34 11.04 -5.57 -9.36
CA ALA A 34 10.13 -5.96 -10.43
C ALA A 34 10.15 -7.47 -10.69
N VAL A 35 9.02 -8.03 -11.10
CA VAL A 35 8.94 -9.34 -11.75
C VAL A 35 8.55 -9.12 -13.20
N GLU A 36 9.30 -9.73 -14.11
CA GLU A 36 9.03 -9.67 -15.54
C GLU A 36 8.08 -10.80 -15.95
N CYS A 37 7.06 -10.46 -16.73
CA CYS A 37 6.17 -11.46 -17.32
C CYS A 37 6.90 -12.19 -18.46
N ALA A 38 7.00 -13.52 -18.36
CA ALA A 38 7.69 -14.33 -19.37
C ALA A 38 7.06 -14.25 -20.78
N ASN A 39 5.77 -13.88 -20.89
CA ASN A 39 5.08 -13.78 -22.17
C ASN A 39 5.16 -12.37 -22.79
N CYS A 40 4.75 -11.33 -22.06
CA CYS A 40 4.67 -9.97 -22.59
C CYS A 40 5.87 -9.08 -22.26
N GLN A 41 6.88 -9.61 -21.55
CA GLN A 41 8.11 -8.90 -21.13
C GLN A 41 7.85 -7.59 -20.36
N SER A 42 6.64 -7.41 -19.85
CA SER A 42 6.27 -6.25 -19.06
C SER A 42 6.70 -6.48 -17.60
N LEU A 43 7.22 -5.43 -16.97
CA LEU A 43 7.60 -5.42 -15.57
C LEU A 43 6.39 -5.06 -14.70
N TYR A 44 6.17 -5.85 -13.65
CA TYR A 44 5.15 -5.56 -12.63
C TYR A 44 5.74 -5.62 -11.23
N HIS A 45 5.11 -4.89 -10.32
CA HIS A 45 5.45 -4.95 -8.91
C HIS A 45 4.80 -6.19 -8.28
N PRO A 46 5.50 -7.01 -7.49
CA PRO A 46 4.99 -8.26 -6.90
C PRO A 46 3.68 -8.09 -6.14
N SER A 47 3.48 -6.94 -5.49
CA SER A 47 2.25 -6.64 -4.75
C SER A 47 1.11 -6.05 -5.60
N CYS A 48 1.37 -5.67 -6.86
CA CYS A 48 0.38 -5.04 -7.74
C CYS A 48 -0.21 -6.01 -8.78
N SER A 49 0.30 -7.23 -8.87
CA SER A 49 -0.20 -8.23 -9.79
C SER A 49 -0.17 -9.61 -9.16
N LEU A 50 -1.31 -10.29 -9.18
CA LEU A 50 -1.38 -11.73 -8.95
C LEU A 50 -0.57 -12.41 -10.06
N PHE A 51 0.62 -12.90 -9.71
CA PHE A 51 1.46 -13.69 -10.58
C PHE A 51 1.14 -15.17 -10.38
N SER A 52 0.91 -15.87 -11.49
CA SER A 52 0.93 -17.33 -11.49
C SER A 52 2.35 -17.78 -11.81
N LYS A 53 2.95 -18.56 -10.90
CA LYS A 53 4.18 -19.32 -11.20
C LYS A 53 3.77 -20.60 -11.91
N VAL A 54 4.22 -20.75 -13.15
CA VAL A 54 4.00 -21.96 -13.93
C VAL A 54 5.37 -22.56 -14.24
N PHE A 55 5.50 -23.88 -14.13
CA PHE A 55 6.71 -24.59 -14.50
C PHE A 55 6.62 -24.96 -15.98
N VAL A 56 7.45 -24.34 -16.79
CA VAL A 56 7.62 -24.69 -18.21
C VAL A 56 9.01 -25.29 -18.33
N ASP A 57 9.11 -26.54 -18.79
CA ASP A 57 10.38 -27.28 -18.91
C ASP A 57 11.21 -27.35 -17.62
N ASN A 58 10.53 -27.50 -16.47
CA ASN A 58 11.12 -27.48 -15.11
C ASN A 58 11.72 -26.14 -14.65
N GLU A 59 11.56 -25.06 -15.41
CA GLU A 59 11.93 -23.71 -14.98
C GLU A 59 10.72 -22.92 -14.50
N PRO A 60 10.77 -22.28 -13.31
CA PRO A 60 9.67 -21.47 -12.81
C PRO A 60 9.58 -20.15 -13.59
N LYS A 61 8.56 -20.03 -14.44
CA LYS A 61 8.26 -18.79 -15.18
C LYS A 61 7.11 -18.05 -14.52
N SER A 62 7.22 -16.73 -14.46
CA SER A 62 6.21 -15.84 -13.88
C SER A 62 5.38 -15.21 -14.99
N PHE A 63 4.06 -15.36 -14.93
CA PHE A 63 3.14 -14.78 -15.90
C PHE A 63 2.25 -13.73 -15.26
N CYS A 64 2.04 -12.60 -15.94
CA CYS A 64 1.05 -11.63 -15.51
C CYS A 64 -0.36 -12.22 -15.70
N ARG A 65 -1.33 -11.75 -14.89
CA ARG A 65 -2.70 -12.28 -14.88
C ARG A 65 -3.33 -12.40 -16.27
N SER A 66 -3.20 -11.37 -17.11
CA SER A 66 -3.75 -11.39 -18.48
C SER A 66 -3.12 -12.50 -19.32
N CYS A 67 -1.79 -12.64 -19.30
CA CYS A 67 -1.11 -13.70 -20.05
C CYS A 67 -1.38 -15.09 -19.49
N ALA A 68 -1.49 -15.24 -18.16
CA ALA A 68 -1.79 -16.51 -17.51
C ALA A 68 -3.19 -17.04 -17.90
N ILE A 69 -4.19 -16.15 -18.01
CA ILE A 69 -5.54 -16.51 -18.46
C ILE A 69 -5.52 -16.98 -19.92
N THR A 70 -4.74 -16.32 -20.79
CA THR A 70 -4.62 -16.72 -22.20
C THR A 70 -3.88 -18.05 -22.37
N LEU A 71 -2.88 -18.33 -21.54
CA LEU A 71 -2.04 -19.53 -21.65
C LEU A 71 -2.61 -20.78 -20.95
N SER A 72 -3.44 -20.61 -19.91
CA SER A 72 -3.99 -21.75 -19.13
C SER A 72 -4.75 -22.80 -19.97
N PRO A 73 -5.55 -22.43 -21.00
CA PRO A 73 -6.23 -23.42 -21.84
C PRO A 73 -5.29 -24.15 -22.84
N LEU A 74 -4.17 -23.53 -23.22
CA LEU A 74 -3.29 -24.02 -24.29
C LEU A 74 -2.25 -25.02 -23.78
N GLU A 75 -1.73 -24.86 -22.56
CA GLU A 75 -0.73 -25.78 -22.00
C GLU A 75 -1.33 -27.02 -21.32
N MET A 76 -2.57 -26.96 -20.82
CA MET A 76 -3.23 -28.17 -20.29
C MET A 76 -3.60 -29.18 -21.38
N ALA A 77 -3.70 -28.73 -22.64
CA ALA A 77 -4.04 -29.59 -23.77
C ALA A 77 -2.83 -30.27 -24.43
N SER A 78 -1.59 -29.89 -24.08
CA SER A 78 -0.38 -30.35 -24.76
C SER A 78 0.36 -31.50 -24.08
N ARG A 79 -0.11 -32.00 -22.93
CA ARG A 79 0.38 -33.27 -22.37
C ARG A 79 -0.53 -34.42 -22.80
N PRO A 80 -0.17 -35.22 -23.83
CA PRO A 80 -0.81 -36.51 -24.01
C PRO A 80 -0.59 -37.33 -22.72
N PRO A 81 -1.62 -38.02 -22.21
CA PRO A 81 -1.44 -38.92 -21.08
C PRO A 81 -0.36 -39.94 -21.45
N THR A 82 0.69 -40.00 -20.64
CA THR A 82 1.75 -40.99 -20.81
C THR A 82 1.09 -42.37 -20.75
N PRO A 83 1.14 -43.19 -21.81
CA PRO A 83 0.55 -44.51 -21.76
C PRO A 83 1.28 -45.29 -20.65
N ALA A 84 0.52 -45.81 -19.69
CA ALA A 84 1.02 -46.69 -18.67
C ALA A 84 1.62 -47.92 -19.37
N LEU A 85 2.95 -48.01 -19.37
CA LEU A 85 3.66 -49.22 -19.75
C LEU A 85 3.27 -50.31 -18.75
N GLU A 86 2.39 -51.22 -19.17
CA GLU A 86 2.11 -52.41 -18.39
C GLU A 86 3.38 -53.27 -18.24
N PRO A 87 3.62 -53.87 -17.07
CA PRO A 87 4.76 -54.73 -16.86
C PRO A 87 4.57 -56.03 -17.65
N ASN A 88 5.46 -56.24 -18.61
CA ASN A 88 5.71 -57.52 -19.28
C ASN A 88 5.74 -58.67 -18.27
N ARG A 89 4.67 -59.48 -18.22
CA ARG A 89 4.75 -60.86 -17.74
C ARG A 89 5.11 -61.76 -18.91
N SER A 90 6.41 -61.95 -19.08
CA SER A 90 6.99 -63.01 -19.89
C SER A 90 6.75 -64.37 -19.21
N GLY A 91 6.23 -65.33 -19.98
CA GLY A 91 6.32 -66.74 -19.65
C GLY A 91 4.98 -67.47 -19.53
N HIS A 92 4.37 -67.84 -20.66
CA HIS A 92 3.95 -69.24 -20.78
C HIS A 92 3.95 -69.73 -22.22
N ARG A 93 4.53 -70.93 -22.34
CA ARG A 93 4.79 -71.75 -23.51
C ARG A 93 3.64 -71.86 -24.51
N THR A 94 4.06 -71.90 -25.76
CA THR A 94 3.39 -72.43 -26.96
C THR A 94 2.66 -73.74 -26.69
N SER A 95 1.33 -73.69 -26.70
CA SER A 95 0.48 -74.85 -27.01
C SER A 95 -0.31 -74.51 -28.26
N SER A 96 -0.04 -75.29 -29.31
CA SER A 96 -0.80 -75.45 -30.54
C SER A 96 -2.32 -75.38 -30.31
N LEU A 97 -2.93 -74.24 -30.60
CA LEU A 97 -4.38 -74.11 -30.73
C LEU A 97 -4.78 -74.48 -32.15
N SER A 98 -5.40 -75.65 -32.27
CA SER A 98 -6.30 -75.97 -33.37
C SER A 98 -7.38 -74.87 -33.47
N PRO A 99 -7.82 -74.44 -34.65
CA PRO A 99 -8.95 -73.52 -34.79
C PRO A 99 -10.23 -74.25 -34.36
N GLU A 100 -10.48 -74.30 -33.06
CA GLU A 100 -11.76 -74.75 -32.52
C GLU A 100 -12.85 -73.83 -33.05
N ASN A 101 -13.90 -74.46 -33.59
CA ASN A 101 -15.14 -73.81 -34.01
C ASN A 101 -15.70 -72.98 -32.85
N ILE A 102 -15.32 -71.70 -32.76
CA ILE A 102 -15.99 -70.75 -31.90
C ILE A 102 -17.41 -70.63 -32.46
N SER A 103 -18.36 -71.20 -31.71
CA SER A 103 -19.77 -71.11 -32.07
C SER A 103 -20.18 -69.66 -32.27
N LEU A 104 -20.89 -69.38 -33.36
CA LEU A 104 -21.52 -68.08 -33.62
C LEU A 104 -22.35 -67.58 -32.42
N SER A 105 -22.91 -68.49 -31.62
CA SER A 105 -23.64 -68.14 -30.39
C SER A 105 -22.74 -67.43 -29.36
N THR A 106 -21.49 -67.85 -29.21
CA THR A 106 -20.54 -67.25 -28.26
C THR A 106 -20.13 -65.86 -28.71
N ILE A 107 -19.90 -65.67 -30.02
CA ILE A 107 -19.59 -64.37 -30.62
C ILE A 107 -20.77 -63.41 -30.44
N LEU A 108 -22.00 -63.87 -30.73
CA LEU A 108 -23.21 -63.05 -30.59
C LEU A 108 -23.43 -62.62 -29.13
N THR A 109 -23.15 -63.50 -28.18
CA THR A 109 -23.26 -63.19 -26.74
C THR A 109 -22.23 -62.14 -26.33
N ALA A 110 -20.97 -62.30 -26.74
CA ALA A 110 -19.92 -61.33 -26.46
C ALA A 110 -20.19 -59.94 -27.07
N VAL A 111 -20.73 -59.89 -28.29
CA VAL A 111 -21.14 -58.64 -28.94
C VAL A 111 -22.30 -57.98 -28.19
N LYS A 112 -23.28 -58.77 -27.73
CA LYS A 112 -24.43 -58.27 -26.96
C LYS A 112 -24.00 -57.70 -25.61
N ASP A 113 -23.07 -58.37 -24.92
CA ASP A 113 -22.54 -57.91 -23.63
C ASP A 113 -21.68 -56.64 -23.81
N SER A 114 -20.84 -56.60 -24.85
CA SER A 114 -20.07 -55.40 -25.21
C SER A 114 -20.97 -54.21 -25.56
N SER A 115 -22.03 -54.44 -26.33
CA SER A 115 -23.04 -53.41 -26.66
C SER A 115 -23.74 -52.88 -25.40
N LYS A 116 -24.09 -53.76 -24.46
CA LYS A 116 -24.68 -53.38 -23.18
C LYS A 116 -23.71 -52.55 -22.34
N ALA A 117 -22.45 -52.96 -22.23
CA ALA A 117 -21.42 -52.22 -21.50
C ALA A 117 -21.20 -50.82 -22.10
N THR A 118 -21.15 -50.73 -23.43
CA THR A 118 -21.02 -49.45 -24.15
C THR A 118 -22.21 -48.54 -23.88
N LYS A 119 -23.43 -49.09 -23.88
CA LYS A 119 -24.63 -48.31 -23.57
C LYS A 119 -24.61 -47.74 -22.14
N THR A 120 -24.13 -48.52 -21.17
CA THR A 120 -23.95 -48.04 -19.78
C THR A 120 -22.91 -46.91 -19.69
N GLN A 121 -21.78 -47.04 -20.38
CA GLN A 121 -20.76 -45.98 -20.43
C GLN A 121 -21.29 -44.70 -21.08
N ILE A 122 -22.06 -44.80 -22.17
CA ILE A 122 -22.70 -43.64 -22.81
C ILE A 122 -23.65 -42.94 -21.84
N THR A 123 -24.47 -43.69 -21.09
CA THR A 123 -25.37 -43.09 -20.10
C THR A 123 -24.61 -42.39 -18.96
N GLU A 124 -23.51 -42.97 -18.47
CA GLU A 124 -22.68 -42.34 -17.43
C GLU A 124 -21.96 -41.07 -17.93
N LEU A 125 -21.48 -41.08 -19.18
CA LEU A 125 -20.89 -39.90 -19.80
C LEU A 125 -21.95 -38.80 -20.01
N SER A 126 -23.17 -39.17 -20.42
CA SER A 126 -24.28 -38.22 -20.56
C SER A 126 -24.59 -37.54 -19.23
N THR A 127 -24.65 -38.31 -18.12
CA THR A 127 -24.90 -37.72 -16.80
C THR A 127 -23.77 -36.80 -16.35
N LYS A 128 -22.51 -37.14 -16.64
CA LYS A 128 -21.36 -36.26 -16.34
C LYS A 128 -21.37 -35.00 -17.21
N LEU A 129 -21.82 -35.09 -18.45
CA LEU A 129 -21.95 -33.94 -19.35
C LEU A 129 -23.02 -32.97 -18.83
N ASP A 130 -24.12 -33.50 -18.29
CA ASP A 130 -25.20 -32.71 -17.68
C ASP A 130 -24.77 -31.97 -16.39
N GLU A 131 -23.65 -32.37 -15.75
CA GLU A 131 -23.08 -31.66 -14.60
C GLU A 131 -22.25 -30.44 -15.00
N ILE A 132 -21.75 -30.36 -16.25
CA ILE A 132 -20.90 -29.25 -16.71
C ILE A 132 -21.59 -27.88 -16.57
N PRO A 133 -22.86 -27.69 -16.96
CA PRO A 133 -23.55 -26.41 -16.76
C PRO A 133 -23.72 -26.01 -15.28
N VAL A 134 -23.78 -26.98 -14.36
CA VAL A 134 -23.84 -26.72 -12.92
C VAL A 134 -22.48 -26.25 -12.42
N LEU A 135 -21.40 -26.90 -12.84
CA LEU A 135 -20.04 -26.48 -12.52
C LEU A 135 -19.72 -25.11 -13.12
N SER A 136 -20.11 -24.84 -14.37
CA SER A 136 -19.96 -23.52 -15.01
C SER A 136 -20.61 -22.42 -14.17
N ARG A 137 -21.85 -22.61 -13.73
CA ARG A 137 -22.55 -21.63 -12.88
C ARG A 137 -21.86 -21.41 -11.54
N LYS A 138 -21.29 -22.45 -10.92
CA LYS A 138 -20.52 -22.31 -9.68
C LYS A 138 -19.23 -21.52 -9.88
N VAL A 139 -18.57 -21.69 -11.02
CA VAL A 139 -17.39 -20.91 -11.40
C VAL A 139 -17.76 -19.44 -11.58
N ASP A 140 -18.87 -19.14 -12.26
CA ASP A 140 -19.35 -17.77 -12.44
C ASP A 140 -19.69 -17.08 -11.10
N ASP A 141 -20.38 -17.78 -10.19
CA ASP A 141 -20.66 -17.28 -8.83
C ASP A 141 -19.36 -17.02 -8.04
N CYS A 142 -18.36 -17.89 -8.19
CA CYS A 142 -17.05 -17.69 -7.58
C CYS A 142 -16.36 -16.43 -8.14
N PHE A 143 -16.42 -16.20 -9.45
CA PHE A 143 -15.87 -15.00 -10.07
C PHE A 143 -16.56 -13.72 -9.57
N GLN A 144 -17.89 -13.71 -9.48
CA GLN A 144 -18.63 -12.57 -8.94
C GLN A 144 -18.26 -12.27 -7.48
N LYS A 145 -18.08 -13.31 -6.65
CA LYS A 145 -17.61 -13.15 -5.26
C LYS A 145 -16.21 -12.57 -5.19
N ILE A 146 -15.30 -13.03 -6.06
CA ILE A 146 -13.93 -12.49 -6.14
C ILE A 146 -13.96 -11.02 -6.57
N GLU A 147 -14.80 -10.65 -7.54
CA GLU A 147 -14.93 -9.28 -8.00
C GLU A 147 -15.48 -8.34 -6.91
N ALA A 148 -16.49 -8.81 -6.17
CA ALA A 148 -17.03 -8.10 -5.01
C ALA A 148 -15.96 -7.92 -3.92
N LEU A 149 -15.17 -8.95 -3.63
CA LEU A 149 -14.06 -8.89 -2.66
C LEU A 149 -12.98 -7.89 -3.12
N CYS A 150 -12.62 -7.90 -4.40
CA CYS A 150 -11.67 -6.94 -4.97
C CYS A 150 -12.17 -5.50 -4.81
N SER A 151 -13.46 -5.26 -5.07
CA SER A 151 -14.08 -3.95 -4.91
C SER A 151 -14.08 -3.49 -3.45
N ALA A 152 -14.44 -4.38 -2.52
CA ALA A 152 -14.38 -4.10 -1.09
C ALA A 152 -12.96 -3.79 -0.60
N HIS A 153 -11.96 -4.53 -1.10
CA HIS A 153 -10.55 -4.28 -0.82
C HIS A 153 -10.14 -2.88 -1.30
N SER A 154 -10.52 -2.48 -2.52
CA SER A 154 -10.21 -1.14 -3.05
C SER A 154 -10.74 -0.04 -2.13
N ILE A 155 -11.99 -0.16 -1.69
CA ILE A 155 -12.61 0.80 -0.76
C ILE A 155 -11.86 0.86 0.57
N LEU A 156 -11.39 -0.28 1.10
CA LEU A 156 -10.59 -0.31 2.33
C LEU A 156 -9.25 0.39 2.14
N VAL A 157 -8.57 0.16 1.02
CA VAL A 157 -7.29 0.82 0.71
C VAL A 157 -7.47 2.34 0.65
N ASP A 158 -8.53 2.83 0.00
CA ASP A 158 -8.81 4.26 -0.07
C ASP A 158 -9.10 4.86 1.32
N LYS A 159 -9.83 4.12 2.17
CA LYS A 159 -10.06 4.53 3.57
C LYS A 159 -8.77 4.58 4.38
N PHE A 160 -7.89 3.60 4.23
CA PHE A 160 -6.59 3.62 4.91
C PHE A 160 -5.74 4.81 4.46
N ALA A 161 -5.71 5.11 3.15
CA ALA A 161 -5.01 6.28 2.64
C ALA A 161 -5.56 7.59 3.21
N SER A 162 -6.89 7.72 3.35
CA SER A 162 -7.53 8.87 3.99
C SER A 162 -7.11 9.01 5.46
N ILE A 163 -7.11 7.91 6.23
CA ILE A 163 -6.70 7.90 7.64
C ILE A 163 -5.22 8.25 7.79
N GLU A 164 -4.36 7.77 6.89
CA GLU A 164 -2.94 8.12 6.88
C GLU A 164 -2.73 9.63 6.69
N GLU A 165 -3.50 10.25 5.79
CA GLU A 165 -3.44 11.69 5.55
C GLU A 165 -3.96 12.50 6.74
N GLU A 166 -5.07 12.09 7.36
CA GLU A 166 -5.57 12.73 8.58
C GLU A 166 -4.54 12.65 9.72
N ASN A 167 -3.88 11.51 9.89
CA ASN A 167 -2.80 11.35 10.86
C ASN A 167 -1.59 12.24 10.55
N ARG A 168 -1.25 12.43 9.27
CA ARG A 168 -0.18 13.34 8.84
C ARG A 168 -0.51 14.79 9.21
N ILE A 169 -1.75 15.21 8.97
CA ILE A 169 -2.25 16.54 9.34
C ILE A 169 -2.21 16.72 10.87
N LEU A 170 -2.68 15.72 11.63
CA LEU A 170 -2.68 15.77 13.09
C LEU A 170 -1.26 15.90 13.65
N LYS A 171 -0.30 15.11 13.15
CA LYS A 171 1.12 15.23 13.55
C LYS A 171 1.68 16.63 13.31
N THR A 172 1.35 17.23 12.16
CA THR A 172 1.78 18.61 11.84
C THR A 172 1.18 19.62 12.82
N ARG A 173 -0.10 19.45 13.19
CA ARG A 173 -0.77 20.31 14.18
C ARG A 173 -0.16 20.15 15.57
N CYS A 174 0.14 18.92 16.00
CA CYS A 174 0.82 18.66 17.27
C CYS A 174 2.19 19.36 17.33
N GLY A 175 3.03 19.23 16.29
CA GLY A 175 4.33 19.90 16.26
C GLY A 175 4.21 21.44 16.26
N THR A 176 3.17 21.98 15.62
CA THR A 176 2.89 23.44 15.67
C THR A 176 2.50 23.87 17.09
N LEU A 177 1.70 23.07 17.79
CA LEU A 177 1.29 23.35 19.16
C LEU A 177 2.48 23.27 20.13
N GLU A 178 3.34 22.28 19.99
CA GLU A 178 4.58 22.16 20.77
C GLU A 178 5.46 23.41 20.60
N THR A 179 5.68 23.85 19.36
CA THR A 179 6.43 25.09 19.07
C THR A 179 5.79 26.32 19.71
N ALA A 180 4.45 26.38 19.76
CA ALA A 180 3.73 27.47 20.40
C ALA A 180 3.88 27.44 21.93
N ILE A 181 3.84 26.26 22.54
CA ILE A 181 4.09 26.05 23.97
C ILE A 181 5.50 26.52 24.32
N ASP A 182 6.53 26.06 23.60
CA ASP A 182 7.93 26.47 23.82
C ASP A 182 8.09 28.00 23.73
N THR A 183 7.40 28.62 22.77
CA THR A 183 7.41 30.07 22.60
C THR A 183 6.76 30.78 23.80
N CYS A 184 5.65 30.26 24.30
CA CYS A 184 4.97 30.79 25.48
C CYS A 184 5.83 30.64 26.74
N GLU A 185 6.44 29.48 26.95
CA GLU A 185 7.36 29.23 28.07
C GLU A 185 8.55 30.19 28.04
N LYS A 186 9.15 30.39 26.85
CA LYS A 186 10.24 31.36 26.67
C LYS A 186 9.82 32.79 26.99
N LYS A 187 8.61 33.20 26.59
CA LYS A 187 8.06 34.53 26.93
C LYS A 187 7.78 34.66 28.42
N ASN A 188 7.24 33.61 29.06
CA ASN A 188 6.96 33.59 30.48
C ASN A 188 8.25 33.71 31.30
N SER A 189 9.31 32.97 30.95
CA SER A 189 10.62 33.07 31.58
C SER A 189 11.22 34.47 31.47
N LYS A 190 11.07 35.13 30.32
CA LYS A 190 11.50 36.53 30.14
C LYS A 190 10.70 37.49 31.03
N LEU A 191 9.38 37.32 31.09
CA LEU A 191 8.52 38.16 31.93
C LEU A 191 8.89 38.00 33.41
N ASN A 192 9.09 36.76 33.88
CA ASN A 192 9.54 36.48 35.23
C ASN A 192 10.88 37.16 35.54
N ALA A 193 11.85 37.09 34.62
CA ALA A 193 13.14 37.77 34.80
C ALA A 193 12.97 39.29 34.95
N VAL A 194 12.12 39.92 34.13
CA VAL A 194 11.81 41.36 34.24
C VAL A 194 11.15 41.68 35.58
N CYS A 195 10.19 40.87 36.02
CA CYS A 195 9.52 41.07 37.31
C CYS A 195 10.49 40.96 38.48
N MET A 196 11.39 39.97 38.48
CA MET A 196 12.40 39.82 39.54
C MET A 196 13.36 41.01 39.58
N SER A 197 13.86 41.47 38.43
CA SER A 197 14.69 42.67 38.36
C SER A 197 13.97 43.93 38.86
N ALA A 198 12.67 44.07 38.58
CA ALA A 198 11.89 45.20 39.08
C ALA A 198 11.71 45.17 40.61
N ILE A 199 11.55 43.98 41.19
CA ILE A 199 11.48 43.79 42.64
C ILE A 199 12.82 44.17 43.29
N ASP A 200 13.95 43.72 42.72
CA ASP A 200 15.29 44.04 43.22
C ASP A 200 15.56 45.55 43.18
N CYS A 201 15.20 46.23 42.08
CA CYS A 201 15.29 47.69 41.97
C CYS A 201 14.44 48.42 43.03
N SER A 202 13.23 47.91 43.33
CA SER A 202 12.35 48.50 44.36
C SER A 202 12.94 48.36 45.77
N ASN A 203 13.55 47.21 46.07
CA ASN A 203 14.20 46.96 47.35
C ASN A 203 15.43 47.85 47.55
N HIS A 204 16.23 48.09 46.50
CA HIS A 204 17.35 49.02 46.56
C HIS A 204 16.92 50.50 46.71
N SER A 205 15.82 50.91 46.07
CA SER A 205 15.29 52.27 46.17
C SER A 205 14.79 52.62 47.58
N LYS A 206 14.18 51.65 48.29
CA LYS A 206 13.73 51.85 49.68
C LYS A 206 14.87 51.98 50.71
N VAL A 207 16.06 51.46 50.42
CA VAL A 207 17.22 51.54 51.32
C VAL A 207 17.93 52.90 51.25
N VAL A 208 17.77 53.66 50.17
CA VAL A 208 18.43 54.98 50.00
C VAL A 208 17.65 56.14 50.66
N VAL A 209 16.37 55.95 50.99
CA VAL A 209 15.54 57.04 51.57
C VAL A 209 15.65 57.18 53.09
N PHE A 210 16.28 56.24 53.81
CA PHE A 210 16.40 56.29 55.28
C PHE A 210 17.80 56.67 55.80
N ARG A 211 18.64 57.28 54.96
CA ARG A 211 20.00 57.70 55.37
C ARG A 211 20.40 59.14 55.03
N ASN A 212 19.42 60.02 54.79
CA ASN A 212 19.62 61.46 54.94
C ASN A 212 19.03 61.90 56.27
N THR A 213 19.91 61.87 57.27
CA THR A 213 20.02 62.83 58.38
C THR A 213 18.82 63.77 58.56
N MET A 214 18.01 63.48 59.58
CA MET A 214 17.23 64.50 60.25
C MET A 214 18.18 65.59 60.78
N ASP A 215 18.15 66.75 60.15
CA ASP A 215 18.58 68.02 60.75
C ASP A 215 17.30 68.73 61.23
N PRO A 216 17.08 68.92 62.55
CA PRO A 216 15.76 69.28 63.10
C PRO A 216 15.37 70.76 62.96
N THR A 217 16.01 71.55 62.10
CA THR A 217 15.85 73.02 62.11
C THR A 217 15.09 73.66 60.96
N ASN A 218 14.50 72.92 60.01
CA ASN A 218 13.64 73.55 58.98
C ASN A 218 12.44 72.69 58.58
N PRO A 219 11.19 73.20 58.70
CA PRO A 219 10.01 72.55 58.14
C PRO A 219 9.97 72.73 56.61
N PRO A 220 9.75 71.66 55.82
CA PRO A 220 9.58 71.79 54.38
C PRO A 220 8.17 72.27 54.04
N GLU A 221 8.10 73.34 53.26
CA GLU A 221 6.86 73.85 52.65
C GLU A 221 6.27 72.81 51.70
N THR A 222 4.95 72.64 51.81
CA THR A 222 4.17 71.61 51.13
C THR A 222 3.72 72.13 49.77
N GLU A 223 4.49 71.90 48.70
CA GLU A 223 3.99 72.10 47.34
C GLU A 223 3.35 70.81 46.81
N LEU A 224 2.03 70.72 47.03
CA LEU A 224 1.12 69.79 46.37
C LEU A 224 0.96 70.21 44.89
N SER A 225 1.85 69.71 44.02
CA SER A 225 1.65 69.80 42.57
C SER A 225 0.99 68.53 42.03
N SER A 226 -0.22 68.74 41.54
CA SER A 226 -1.12 67.82 40.85
C SER A 226 -0.49 67.07 39.68
N LEU A 227 -0.56 65.75 39.71
CA LEU A 227 -0.31 64.88 38.55
C LEU A 227 -1.43 63.82 38.49
N SER A 228 -2.56 64.24 37.93
CA SER A 228 -3.69 63.36 37.61
C SER A 228 -4.09 63.58 36.17
N ASP A 229 -3.33 63.01 35.23
CA ASP A 229 -3.79 62.77 33.86
C ASP A 229 -3.30 61.40 33.40
N ARG A 230 -4.15 60.38 33.58
CA ARG A 230 -4.04 59.09 32.89
C ARG A 230 -5.12 59.03 31.82
N PRO A 231 -4.79 58.86 30.53
CA PRO A 231 -5.79 58.59 29.52
C PRO A 231 -6.29 57.15 29.64
N LYS A 232 -7.60 56.99 29.83
CA LYS A 232 -8.31 55.71 29.71
C LYS A 232 -8.38 55.35 28.23
N SER A 233 -7.58 54.38 27.79
CA SER A 233 -7.75 53.78 26.46
C SER A 233 -8.91 52.77 26.49
N ASN A 234 -10.03 53.14 25.89
CA ASN A 234 -11.13 52.21 25.57
C ASN A 234 -10.66 51.22 24.50
N ILE A 235 -10.53 49.94 24.86
CA ILE A 235 -10.35 48.85 23.91
C ILE A 235 -11.74 48.26 23.65
N THR A 236 -12.34 48.65 22.52
CA THR A 236 -13.55 48.03 21.99
C THR A 236 -13.16 46.77 21.24
N ARG A 237 -13.45 45.59 21.79
CA ARG A 237 -13.36 44.32 21.05
C ARG A 237 -14.62 44.12 20.22
N ASN A 238 -14.52 44.29 18.91
CA ASN A 238 -15.52 43.81 17.96
C ASN A 238 -15.32 42.30 17.78
N TYR A 239 -16.27 41.51 18.27
CA TYR A 239 -16.45 40.12 17.85
C TYR A 239 -17.41 40.11 16.66
N SER A 240 -16.94 39.65 15.50
CA SER A 240 -17.82 39.21 14.41
C SER A 240 -18.04 37.70 14.55
N PRO A 241 -19.29 37.20 14.60
CA PRO A 241 -19.57 35.79 14.41
C PRO A 241 -19.58 35.47 12.91
N GLY A 242 -18.82 34.46 12.53
CA GLY A 242 -19.01 33.71 11.29
C GLY A 242 -19.85 32.46 11.56
#